data_AF-A0A7K2MJ44-F1
#
_entry.id   AF-A0A7K2MJ44-F1
#
_cell.length_a   1.000
_cell.length_b   1.000
_cell.length_c   1.000
_cell.angle_alpha   90.00
_cell.angle_beta   90.00
_cell.angle_gamma   90.00
#
_symmetry.space_group_name_H-M   'P 1'
#
loop_
_entity.id
_entity.type
_entity.pdbx_description
1 polymer ?
#
loop_
_entity_poly.entity_id
_entity_poly.type
_entity_poly.pdbx_seq_one_letter_code
_entity_poly.pdbx_strand_id
1 'polypeptide(L)' 'PRGKVYQLWFDDHGTMRPAGLMDPGDTSQAVLMEGAVGGAAGVGITVEPAGGSKQPTSDPIALLGMPA' A
#
# COMPACT_ATOMS: atom_id res chain seq x y z
N PRO A 1 -11.89 9.69 -3.20
CA PRO A 1 -13.30 9.25 -3.44
C PRO A 1 -14.00 8.99 -2.10
N ARG A 2 -15.31 9.25 -1.97
CA ARG A 2 -16.02 8.97 -0.71
C ARG A 2 -16.03 7.45 -0.46
N GLY A 3 -15.67 7.03 0.75
CA GLY A 3 -15.64 5.61 1.14
C GLY A 3 -14.48 4.80 0.56
N LYS A 4 -13.40 5.45 0.11
CA LYS A 4 -12.17 4.81 -0.35
C LYS A 4 -10.98 5.27 0.48
N VAL A 5 -9.97 4.41 0.59
CA VAL A 5 -8.69 4.69 1.23
C VAL A 5 -7.56 4.39 0.26
N TYR A 6 -6.38 4.96 0.51
CA TYR A 6 -5.17 4.44 -0.09
C TYR A 6 -4.65 3.29 0.77
N GLN A 7 -4.27 2.19 0.13
CA GLN A 7 -3.62 1.08 0.82
C GLN A 7 -2.20 0.94 0.33
N LEU A 8 -1.29 0.83 1.29
CA LEU A 8 0.12 0.56 1.08
C LEU A 8 0.36 -0.94 1.13
N TRP A 9 1.28 -1.40 0.29
CA TRP A 9 1.62 -2.80 0.13
C TRP A 9 3.13 -2.97 0.12
N PHE A 10 3.61 -4.07 0.68
CA PHE A 10 4.92 -4.60 0.32
C PHE A 10 4.78 -5.43 -0.95
N ASP A 11 5.64 -5.17 -1.93
CA ASP A 11 5.72 -5.93 -3.17
C ASP A 11 6.78 -7.02 -3.03
N ASP A 12 6.34 -8.23 -2.70
CA ASP A 12 7.17 -9.42 -2.61
C ASP A 12 7.19 -10.11 -4.00
N HIS A 13 7.93 -9.53 -4.96
CA HIS A 13 8.09 -10.02 -6.34
C HIS A 13 6.77 -10.22 -7.13
N GLY A 14 5.90 -9.22 -7.09
CA GLY A 14 4.57 -9.21 -7.71
C GLY A 14 3.45 -9.67 -6.77
N THR A 15 3.79 -10.15 -5.57
CA THR A 15 2.81 -10.49 -4.53
C THR A 15 2.64 -9.32 -3.58
N MET A 16 1.46 -8.70 -3.58
CA MET A 16 1.15 -7.55 -2.73
C MET A 16 0.65 -7.98 -1.36
N ARG A 17 1.43 -7.69 -0.31
CA ARG A 17 1.09 -7.94 1.10
C ARG A 17 0.69 -6.64 1.80
N PRO A 18 -0.45 -6.58 2.52
CA PRO A 18 -0.89 -5.36 3.19
C PRO A 18 0.19 -4.80 4.11
N ALA A 19 0.43 -3.49 4.02
CA ALA A 19 1.46 -2.81 4.81
C ALA A 19 0.93 -1.57 5.56
N GLY A 20 -0.26 -1.07 5.23
CA GLY A 20 -0.88 0.02 5.97
C GLY A 20 -1.98 0.71 5.18
N LEU A 21 -2.76 1.55 5.85
CA LEU A 21 -3.80 2.37 5.24
C LEU A 21 -3.46 3.85 5.41
N MET A 22 -3.78 4.64 4.38
CA MET A 22 -3.66 6.09 4.40
C MET A 22 -5.03 6.67 4.05
N ASP A 23 -5.54 7.53 4.94
CA ASP A 23 -6.77 8.24 4.69
C ASP A 23 -6.51 9.35 3.66
N PRO A 24 -7.24 9.40 2.54
CA PRO A 24 -7.09 10.44 1.53
C PRO A 24 -7.39 11.86 2.05
N GLY A 25 -8.04 12.01 3.21
CA GLY A 25 -8.25 13.28 3.88
C GLY A 25 -7.03 13.81 4.64
N ASP A 26 -6.01 12.99 4.87
CA ASP A 26 -4.82 13.33 5.65
C ASP A 26 -3.55 13.10 4.82
N THR A 27 -3.33 13.99 3.84
CA THR A 27 -2.33 13.86 2.77
C THR A 27 -0.88 14.07 3.20
N SER A 28 -0.63 14.39 4.48
CA SER A 28 0.69 14.74 5.02
C SER A 28 1.28 13.69 5.97
N GLN A 29 0.64 12.53 6.16
CA GLN A 29 1.14 11.54 7.10
C GLN A 29 2.15 10.59 6.46
N ALA A 30 3.35 10.57 7.03
CA ALA A 30 4.24 9.42 6.88
C ALA A 30 3.58 8.22 7.57
N VAL A 31 3.08 7.27 6.80
CA VAL A 31 2.51 6.04 7.34
C VAL A 31 3.65 5.08 7.63
N LEU A 32 3.75 4.64 8.89
CA LEU A 32 4.64 3.54 9.24
C LEU A 32 4.08 2.27 8.60
N MET A 33 4.85 1.67 7.70
CA MET A 33 4.48 0.39 7.09
C MET A 33 4.63 -0.72 8.14
N GLU A 34 3.54 -1.45 8.39
CA GLU A 34 3.50 -2.54 9.34
C GLU A 34 4.02 -3.84 8.71
N GLY A 35 4.94 -4.49 9.42
CA GLY A 35 5.54 -5.76 9.00
C GLY A 35 7.01 -5.63 8.62
N ALA A 36 7.69 -6.77 8.55
CA ALA A 36 9.09 -6.78 8.15
C ALA A 36 9.22 -6.41 6.67
N VAL A 37 10.17 -5.52 6.38
CA VAL A 37 10.65 -5.26 5.00
C VAL A 37 11.40 -6.47 4.43
N GLY A 38 11.83 -7.41 5.28
CA GLY A 38 12.66 -8.55 4.91
C GLY A 38 12.06 -9.37 3.76
N GLY A 39 12.55 -9.15 2.55
CA GLY A 39 12.14 -9.83 1.31
C GLY A 39 11.31 -9.00 0.33
N ALA A 40 10.85 -7.80 0.71
CA ALA A 40 10.08 -6.95 -0.19
C ALA A 40 11.00 -6.33 -1.26
N ALA A 41 10.66 -6.55 -2.53
CA ALA A 41 11.33 -5.93 -3.67
C ALA A 41 10.89 -4.46 -3.88
N GLY A 42 9.75 -4.06 -3.30
CA GLY A 42 9.22 -2.72 -3.44
C GLY A 42 8.02 -2.40 -2.53
N VAL A 43 7.42 -1.25 -2.81
CA VAL A 43 6.20 -0.73 -2.20
C VAL A 43 5.18 -0.45 -3.30
N GLY A 44 3.94 -0.85 -3.09
CA GLY A 44 2.81 -0.51 -3.96
C GLY A 44 1.76 0.35 -3.27
N ILE A 45 1.03 1.15 -4.05
CA ILE A 45 -0.11 1.95 -3.57
C ILE A 45 -1.32 1.70 -4.48
N THR A 46 -2.47 1.38 -3.89
CA THR A 46 -3.74 1.17 -4.60
C THR A 46 -4.87 1.99 -3.98
N VAL A 47 -6.02 2.07 -4.65
CA VAL A 47 -7.25 2.68 -4.11
C VAL A 47 -8.22 1.59 -3.71
N GLU A 48 -8.47 1.47 -2.41
CA GLU A 48 -9.21 0.35 -1.84
C GLU A 48 -10.51 0.81 -1.16
N PRO A 49 -11.50 -0.09 -0.96
CA PRO A 49 -12.64 0.17 -0.08
C PRO A 49 -12.21 0.63 1.32
N ALA A 50 -13.06 1.41 1.99
CA ALA A 50 -12.84 1.76 3.40
C ALA A 50 -12.56 0.52 4.26
N GLY A 51 -11.53 0.60 5.10
CA GLY A 51 -11.02 -0.53 5.89
C GLY A 51 -9.95 -1.38 5.20
N GLY A 52 -9.65 -1.09 3.92
CA GLY A 52 -8.65 -1.81 3.15
C GLY A 52 -9.14 -3.16 2.61
N SER A 53 -8.19 -3.89 2.04
CA SER A 53 -8.37 -5.15 1.34
C SER A 53 -7.29 -6.15 1.72
N LYS A 54 -7.60 -7.44 1.57
CA LYS A 54 -6.61 -8.53 1.79
C LYS A 54 -5.65 -8.69 0.60
N GLN A 55 -6.08 -8.27 -0.58
CA GLN A 55 -5.32 -8.23 -1.83
C GLN A 55 -5.77 -6.98 -2.63
N PRO A 56 -4.95 -6.46 -3.55
CA PRO A 56 -5.33 -5.34 -4.40
C PRO A 56 -6.67 -5.58 -5.10
N THR A 57 -7.56 -4.58 -5.08
CA THR A 57 -8.80 -4.59 -5.88
C THR A 57 -8.74 -3.64 -7.07
N SER A 58 -7.71 -2.79 -7.12
CA SER A 58 -7.41 -1.92 -8.26
C SER A 58 -5.98 -2.13 -8.73
N ASP A 59 -5.69 -1.64 -9.94
CA ASP A 59 -4.33 -1.49 -10.39
C ASP A 59 -3.55 -0.53 -9.47
N PRO A 60 -2.24 -0.74 -9.27
CA PRO A 60 -1.41 0.18 -8.52
C PRO A 60 -1.35 1.55 -9.18
N ILE A 61 -1.52 2.60 -8.38
CA ILE A 61 -1.34 3.99 -8.83
C ILE A 61 0.10 4.45 -8.64
N ALA A 62 0.89 3.74 -7.83
CA ALA A 62 2.32 3.94 -7.67
C ALA A 62 2.99 2.63 -7.28
N LEU A 63 4.22 2.45 -7.79
CA LEU A 63 5.14 1.37 -7.44
C LEU A 63 6.52 1.99 -7.21
N LEU A 64 7.15 1.65 -6.10
CA LEU A 64 8.49 2.09 -5.74
C LEU A 64 9.37 0.87 -5.47
N GLY A 65 10.44 0.69 -6.23
CA GLY A 65 11.43 -0.34 -5.95
C GLY A 65 12.24 0.01 -4.70
N MET A 66 12.60 -1.00 -3.90
CA MET A 66 13.56 -0.80 -2.82
C MET A 66 14.97 -0.58 -3.40
N PRO A 67 15.78 0.31 -2.81
CA PRO A 67 17.18 0.41 -3.16
C PRO A 67 17.89 -0.92 -2.93
N ALA A 68 18.84 -1.25 -3.81
CA ALA A 68 19.73 -2.40 -3.65
C ALA A 68 20.76 -2.18 -2.53
#